data_AF-A0A936DP00-F1
#
_entry.id   AF-A0A936DP00-F1
#
_cell.length_a   1.000
_cell.length_b   1.000
_cell.length_c   1.000
_cell.angle_alpha   90.00
_cell.angle_beta   90.00
_cell.angle_gamma   90.00
#
_symmetry.space_group_name_H-M   'P 1'
#
loop_
_entity.id
_entity.type
_entity.pdbx_description
1 polymer ?
#
loop_
_entity_poly.entity_id
_entity_poly.type
_entity_poly.pdbx_seq_one_letter_code
_entity_poly.pdbx_strand_id
1 'polypeptide(L)'
;MKIKLLLTVFALVYLLPGYGQEYAVVLINGPVKVGSNKQDAKSLKSLVYGPLNGKDVLHLPKNAQVKLVKSDGSVCEIAKEGVYEVGSLLCSKTDKSSLVEKFGNYFVSFFEVHPSSESKENYKNSIYAISRGEPSIVLEFPFSGVYPSEVDSIEFSWAHACDTCQYQLNVYNEASKTLIFQKKTSQKKFKLLNPKKYFKVGMSYYWNVVSDSTREVESSNRFILSAKGDYLKTLSGIQNDIKTSLPKISYIPKTLFIMNELKTMDRMNYALLYSNHIKLLYPKDKNLVNLTDRFYFDELKQKLAD
;
A
#
# COMPACT_ATOMS: atom_id res chain seq x y z
N MET A 1 -41.74 15.31 -29.96
CA MET A 1 -41.49 13.89 -29.62
C MET A 1 -40.01 13.48 -29.84
N LYS A 2 -39.03 14.27 -29.38
CA LYS A 2 -37.58 13.99 -29.56
C LYS A 2 -36.73 14.14 -28.29
N ILE A 3 -37.26 14.76 -27.23
CA ILE A 3 -36.53 14.97 -25.97
C ILE A 3 -36.68 13.79 -25.00
N LYS A 4 -37.78 13.03 -25.09
CA LYS A 4 -38.00 11.84 -24.24
C LYS A 4 -37.15 10.62 -24.62
N LEU A 5 -36.62 10.55 -25.86
CA LEU A 5 -35.77 9.42 -26.28
C LEU A 5 -34.30 9.60 -25.85
N LEU A 6 -33.84 10.86 -25.72
CA LEU A 6 -32.45 11.16 -25.34
C LEU A 6 -32.19 10.87 -23.84
N LEU A 7 -33.20 11.08 -23.00
CA LEU A 7 -33.13 10.82 -21.56
C LEU A 7 -33.15 9.32 -21.22
N THR A 8 -33.81 8.49 -22.02
CA THR A 8 -33.79 7.02 -21.84
C THR A 8 -32.45 6.40 -22.26
N VAL A 9 -31.74 7.00 -23.22
CA VAL A 9 -30.39 6.57 -23.60
C VAL A 9 -29.34 7.03 -22.58
N PHE A 10 -29.50 8.23 -22.00
CA PHE A 10 -28.62 8.70 -20.91
C PHE A 10 -28.79 7.91 -19.62
N ALA A 11 -30.02 7.47 -19.29
CA ALA A 11 -30.26 6.63 -18.11
C ALA A 11 -29.76 5.18 -18.29
N LEU A 12 -29.74 4.63 -19.51
CA LEU A 12 -29.19 3.28 -19.73
C LEU A 12 -27.64 3.24 -19.72
N VAL A 13 -26.97 4.34 -20.07
CA VAL A 13 -25.49 4.40 -20.02
C VAL A 13 -24.97 4.55 -18.59
N TYR A 14 -25.76 5.11 -17.66
CA TYR A 14 -25.41 5.22 -16.24
C TYR A 14 -25.94 4.07 -15.36
N LEU A 15 -26.74 3.15 -15.91
CA LEU A 15 -27.25 1.94 -15.22
C LEU A 15 -26.60 0.64 -15.72
N LEU A 16 -25.60 0.72 -16.60
CA LEU A 16 -24.65 -0.38 -16.70
C LEU A 16 -23.84 -0.34 -15.41
N PRO A 17 -23.90 -1.35 -14.51
CA PRO A 17 -22.86 -1.50 -13.52
C PRO A 17 -21.56 -1.54 -14.33
N GLY A 18 -20.80 -0.44 -14.25
CA GLY A 18 -19.55 -0.31 -14.96
C GLY A 18 -18.75 -1.56 -14.67
N TYR A 19 -18.30 -2.23 -15.74
CA TYR A 19 -17.49 -3.44 -15.74
C TYR A 19 -16.55 -3.49 -14.54
N GLY A 20 -17.07 -3.99 -13.41
CA GLY A 20 -16.36 -4.02 -12.16
C GLY A 20 -15.30 -5.08 -12.29
N GLN A 21 -14.10 -4.79 -11.83
CA GLN A 21 -13.11 -5.83 -11.65
C GLN A 21 -13.61 -6.76 -10.55
N GLU A 22 -14.35 -7.80 -10.94
CA GLU A 22 -15.08 -8.67 -10.01
C GLU A 22 -14.19 -9.67 -9.28
N TYR A 23 -12.98 -9.92 -9.77
CA TYR A 23 -12.12 -10.99 -9.30
C TYR A 23 -10.70 -10.47 -9.03
N ALA A 24 -10.16 -10.85 -7.88
CA ALA A 24 -8.79 -10.59 -7.46
C ALA A 24 -7.99 -11.88 -7.38
N VAL A 25 -6.82 -11.95 -8.02
CA VAL A 25 -5.91 -13.10 -7.92
C VAL A 25 -5.16 -13.05 -6.58
N VAL A 26 -5.35 -14.06 -5.73
CA VAL A 26 -4.77 -14.10 -4.38
C VAL A 26 -3.77 -15.25 -4.16
N LEU A 27 -3.73 -16.21 -5.08
CA LEU A 27 -2.74 -17.28 -5.13
C LEU A 27 -2.47 -17.63 -6.60
N ILE A 28 -1.19 -17.73 -6.94
CA ILE A 28 -0.72 -18.31 -8.20
C ILE A 28 0.36 -19.33 -7.84
N ASN A 29 0.15 -20.58 -8.22
CA ASN A 29 1.14 -21.64 -8.13
C ASN A 29 1.29 -22.29 -9.52
N GLY A 30 2.51 -22.34 -10.04
CA GLY A 30 2.79 -22.79 -11.39
C GLY A 30 2.60 -21.72 -12.48
N PRO A 31 2.97 -22.03 -13.74
CA PRO A 31 3.03 -21.07 -14.84
C PRO A 31 1.66 -20.86 -15.50
N VAL A 32 0.73 -20.29 -14.75
CA VAL A 32 -0.62 -19.98 -15.23
C VAL A 32 -0.59 -18.84 -16.23
N LYS A 33 -1.37 -18.95 -17.30
CA LYS A 33 -1.52 -17.88 -18.30
C LYS A 33 -2.94 -17.33 -18.33
N VAL A 34 -3.08 -16.08 -18.79
CA VAL A 34 -4.35 -15.36 -18.92
C VAL A 34 -4.43 -14.62 -20.26
N GLY A 35 -5.63 -14.53 -20.81
CA GLY A 35 -5.94 -13.73 -21.99
C GLY A 35 -7.44 -13.62 -22.24
N SER A 36 -7.82 -12.86 -23.26
CA SER A 36 -9.21 -12.53 -23.58
C SER A 36 -9.89 -13.49 -24.55
N ASN A 37 -9.20 -14.55 -25.03
CA ASN A 37 -9.75 -15.48 -26.00
C ASN A 37 -9.29 -16.94 -25.74
N LYS A 38 -10.19 -17.91 -25.93
CA LYS A 38 -9.99 -19.32 -25.56
C LYS A 38 -8.99 -20.09 -26.44
N GLN A 39 -8.60 -19.54 -27.60
CA GLN A 39 -8.00 -20.34 -28.69
C GLN A 39 -6.59 -19.93 -29.13
N ASP A 40 -6.06 -18.76 -28.76
CA ASP A 40 -4.71 -18.36 -29.21
C ASP A 40 -3.69 -18.35 -28.07
N ALA A 41 -3.04 -19.50 -27.86
CA ALA A 41 -2.00 -19.70 -26.86
C ALA A 41 -0.78 -18.77 -27.01
N LYS A 42 -0.57 -18.17 -28.20
CA LYS A 42 0.53 -17.20 -28.44
C LYS A 42 0.20 -15.81 -27.91
N SER A 43 -1.08 -15.47 -27.76
CA SER A 43 -1.54 -14.19 -27.22
C SER A 43 -1.61 -14.14 -25.69
N LEU A 44 -1.50 -15.31 -25.03
CA LEU A 44 -1.64 -15.43 -23.59
C LEU A 44 -0.43 -14.88 -22.85
N LYS A 45 -0.70 -14.03 -21.86
CA LYS A 45 0.33 -13.48 -20.97
C LYS A 45 0.41 -14.31 -19.69
N SER A 46 1.55 -14.26 -19.02
CA SER A 46 1.69 -14.85 -17.68
C SER A 46 0.70 -14.18 -16.73
N LEU A 47 -0.03 -14.97 -15.94
CA LEU A 47 -0.90 -14.44 -14.90
C LEU A 47 -0.05 -13.73 -13.85
N VAL A 48 -0.50 -12.55 -13.44
CA VAL A 48 0.10 -11.76 -12.37
C VAL A 48 -0.93 -11.48 -11.29
N TYR A 49 -0.47 -11.08 -10.11
CA TYR A 49 -1.37 -10.62 -9.05
C TYR A 49 -2.06 -9.33 -9.48
N GLY A 50 -3.38 -9.29 -9.29
CA GLY A 50 -4.19 -8.16 -9.69
C GLY A 50 -5.62 -8.56 -10.02
N PRO A 51 -6.38 -7.62 -10.60
CA PRO A 51 -7.76 -7.78 -10.96
C PRO A 51 -7.91 -8.57 -12.26
N LEU A 52 -9.00 -9.31 -12.38
CA LEU A 52 -9.42 -10.02 -13.58
C LEU A 52 -10.86 -9.65 -13.93
N ASN A 53 -11.14 -9.61 -15.22
CA ASN A 53 -12.49 -9.48 -15.75
C ASN A 53 -13.15 -10.86 -15.82
N GLY A 54 -14.48 -10.93 -15.65
CA GLY A 54 -15.24 -12.18 -15.84
C GLY A 54 -15.08 -12.80 -17.23
N LYS A 55 -14.75 -12.00 -18.26
CA LYS A 55 -14.49 -12.48 -19.63
C LYS A 55 -13.08 -13.04 -19.83
N ASP A 56 -12.18 -12.87 -18.87
CA ASP A 56 -10.81 -13.38 -18.98
C ASP A 56 -10.82 -14.92 -18.95
N VAL A 57 -9.86 -15.50 -19.65
CA VAL A 57 -9.67 -16.94 -19.77
C VAL A 57 -8.34 -17.32 -19.15
N LEU A 58 -8.39 -18.21 -18.17
CA LEU A 58 -7.24 -18.79 -17.49
C LEU A 58 -6.86 -20.12 -18.13
N HIS A 59 -5.58 -20.27 -18.48
CA HIS A 59 -4.99 -21.54 -18.89
C HIS A 59 -4.14 -22.08 -17.75
N LEU A 60 -4.63 -23.13 -17.09
CA LEU A 60 -3.94 -23.80 -16.00
C LEU A 60 -3.30 -25.09 -16.51
N PRO A 61 -1.95 -25.19 -16.52
CA PRO A 61 -1.28 -26.45 -16.83
C PRO A 61 -1.38 -27.43 -15.66
N LYS A 62 -0.97 -28.68 -15.88
CA LYS A 62 -0.88 -29.71 -14.84
C LYS A 62 -0.11 -29.21 -13.61
N ASN A 63 -0.62 -29.52 -12.41
CA ASN A 63 -0.10 -29.12 -11.11
C ASN A 63 -0.10 -27.62 -10.81
N ALA A 64 -0.72 -26.79 -11.67
CA ALA A 64 -0.93 -25.39 -11.36
C ALA A 64 -2.17 -25.18 -10.47
N GLN A 65 -2.17 -24.09 -9.72
CA GLN A 65 -3.28 -23.70 -8.87
C GLN A 65 -3.47 -22.19 -8.88
N VAL A 66 -4.73 -21.76 -8.94
CA VAL A 66 -5.14 -20.36 -8.82
C VAL A 66 -6.22 -20.25 -7.75
N LYS A 67 -6.14 -19.22 -6.92
CA LYS A 67 -7.28 -18.78 -6.10
C LYS A 67 -7.64 -17.35 -6.44
N LEU A 68 -8.94 -17.11 -6.62
CA LEU A 68 -9.53 -15.81 -6.84
C LEU A 68 -10.48 -15.46 -5.69
N VAL A 69 -10.57 -14.19 -5.37
CA VAL A 69 -11.55 -13.63 -4.41
C VAL A 69 -12.42 -12.62 -5.14
N LYS A 70 -13.73 -12.64 -4.88
CA LYS A 70 -14.66 -11.61 -5.34
C LYS A 70 -14.89 -10.53 -4.28
N SER A 71 -15.44 -9.39 -4.70
CA SER A 71 -15.84 -8.29 -3.81
C SER A 71 -16.87 -8.72 -2.74
N ASP A 72 -17.72 -9.71 -3.03
CA ASP A 72 -18.71 -10.27 -2.11
C ASP A 72 -18.13 -11.29 -1.10
N GLY A 73 -16.82 -11.46 -1.08
CA GLY A 73 -16.11 -12.37 -0.18
C GLY A 73 -16.15 -13.84 -0.59
N SER A 74 -16.70 -14.16 -1.77
CA SER A 74 -16.65 -15.51 -2.32
C SER A 74 -15.26 -15.84 -2.86
N VAL A 75 -14.87 -17.11 -2.71
CA VAL A 75 -13.56 -17.62 -3.11
C VAL A 75 -13.73 -18.69 -4.17
N CYS A 76 -12.98 -18.56 -5.26
CA CYS A 76 -12.93 -19.52 -6.36
C CYS A 76 -11.55 -20.20 -6.35
N GLU A 77 -11.50 -21.52 -6.28
CA GLU A 77 -10.24 -22.28 -6.28
C GLU A 77 -10.17 -23.23 -7.46
N ILE A 78 -9.10 -23.13 -8.23
CA ILE A 78 -8.88 -23.93 -9.44
C ILE A 78 -7.53 -24.64 -9.28
N ALA A 79 -7.55 -25.97 -9.29
CA ALA A 79 -6.36 -26.80 -9.14
C ALA A 79 -6.27 -27.94 -10.18
N LYS A 80 -7.26 -28.01 -11.08
CA LYS A 80 -7.27 -28.97 -12.18
C LYS A 80 -6.74 -28.29 -13.44
N GLU A 81 -6.04 -29.08 -14.25
CA GLU A 81 -5.59 -28.65 -15.57
C GLU A 81 -6.79 -28.34 -16.46
N GLY A 82 -6.71 -27.25 -17.21
CA GLY A 82 -7.78 -26.86 -18.12
C GLY A 82 -7.77 -25.39 -18.51
N VAL A 83 -8.82 -25.02 -19.25
CA VAL A 83 -9.10 -23.66 -19.71
C VAL A 83 -10.40 -23.19 -19.05
N TYR A 84 -10.34 -22.10 -18.31
CA TYR A 84 -11.43 -21.63 -17.47
C TYR A 84 -11.78 -20.18 -17.79
N GLU A 85 -13.05 -19.91 -18.04
CA GLU A 85 -13.57 -18.54 -18.11
C GLU A 85 -13.85 -18.04 -16.69
N VAL A 86 -13.28 -16.89 -16.33
CA VAL A 86 -13.29 -16.37 -14.96
C VAL A 86 -14.71 -16.18 -14.41
N GLY A 87 -15.62 -15.65 -15.22
CA GLY A 87 -17.02 -15.40 -14.84
C GLY A 87 -17.84 -16.68 -14.65
N SER A 88 -17.36 -17.82 -15.16
CA SER A 88 -18.02 -19.12 -15.03
C SER A 88 -17.46 -19.97 -13.89
N LEU A 89 -16.55 -19.43 -13.08
CA LEU A 89 -15.96 -20.15 -11.97
C LEU A 89 -16.97 -20.39 -10.85
N LEU A 90 -16.95 -21.62 -10.33
CA LEU A 90 -17.68 -21.95 -9.11
C LEU A 90 -16.94 -21.37 -7.92
N CYS A 91 -17.62 -20.49 -7.18
CA CYS A 91 -17.07 -19.80 -6.03
C CYS A 91 -17.97 -20.08 -4.83
N SER A 92 -17.36 -20.20 -3.65
CA SER A 92 -18.07 -20.47 -2.40
C SER A 92 -17.91 -19.28 -1.48
N LYS A 93 -19.00 -18.89 -0.82
CA LYS A 93 -18.94 -17.85 0.22
C LYS A 93 -18.25 -18.43 1.45
N THR A 94 -17.40 -17.64 2.07
CA THR A 94 -16.71 -18.03 3.31
C THR A 94 -17.51 -17.58 4.51
N ASP A 95 -17.52 -18.36 5.60
CA ASP A 95 -18.19 -18.00 6.85
C ASP A 95 -17.62 -16.71 7.48
N LYS A 96 -16.40 -16.33 7.07
CA LYS A 96 -15.69 -15.11 7.48
C LYS A 96 -15.81 -14.00 6.42
N SER A 97 -16.95 -13.91 5.76
CA SER A 97 -17.13 -13.09 4.57
C SER A 97 -16.70 -11.64 4.78
N SER A 98 -16.92 -11.05 5.95
CA SER A 98 -16.55 -9.65 6.22
C SER A 98 -15.04 -9.35 6.07
N LEU A 99 -14.14 -10.24 6.50
CA LEU A 99 -12.68 -10.04 6.32
C LEU A 99 -12.29 -10.29 4.86
N VAL A 100 -12.89 -11.29 4.23
CA VAL A 100 -12.61 -11.64 2.82
C VAL A 100 -13.15 -10.59 1.86
N GLU A 101 -14.30 -9.98 2.19
CA GLU A 101 -14.90 -8.83 1.50
C GLU A 101 -13.99 -7.61 1.66
N LYS A 102 -13.54 -7.28 2.88
CA LYS A 102 -12.55 -6.20 3.10
C LYS A 102 -11.28 -6.42 2.28
N PHE A 103 -10.78 -7.65 2.29
CA PHE A 103 -9.62 -8.05 1.51
C PHE A 103 -9.86 -7.87 0.00
N GLY A 104 -10.98 -8.40 -0.51
CA GLY A 104 -11.35 -8.34 -1.93
C GLY A 104 -11.53 -6.91 -2.40
N ASN A 105 -12.31 -6.10 -1.67
CA ASN A 105 -12.55 -4.70 -1.96
C ASN A 105 -11.26 -3.89 -1.98
N TYR A 106 -10.42 -4.02 -0.95
CA TYR A 106 -9.14 -3.32 -0.92
C TYR A 106 -8.23 -3.76 -2.06
N PHE A 107 -8.04 -5.07 -2.23
CA PHE A 107 -7.10 -5.58 -3.22
C PHE A 107 -7.53 -5.25 -4.65
N VAL A 108 -8.82 -5.31 -4.99
CA VAL A 108 -9.33 -4.85 -6.29
C VAL A 108 -9.08 -3.36 -6.46
N SER A 109 -9.49 -2.54 -5.48
CA SER A 109 -9.34 -1.07 -5.55
C SER A 109 -7.87 -0.63 -5.67
N PHE A 110 -6.93 -1.42 -5.14
CA PHE A 110 -5.49 -1.14 -5.24
C PHE A 110 -4.98 -1.14 -6.69
N PHE A 111 -5.63 -1.89 -7.59
CA PHE A 111 -5.26 -1.99 -9.00
C PHE A 111 -6.20 -1.25 -9.94
N GLU A 112 -7.28 -0.67 -9.42
CA GLU A 112 -8.12 0.25 -10.18
C GLU A 112 -7.35 1.58 -10.36
N VAL A 113 -6.79 1.71 -11.57
CA VAL A 113 -6.12 2.88 -12.19
C VAL A 113 -4.67 3.19 -11.73
N HIS A 114 -3.70 2.94 -12.63
CA HIS A 114 -2.67 3.88 -13.16
C HIS A 114 -1.32 3.22 -13.59
N PRO A 115 -0.62 3.79 -14.60
CA PRO A 115 0.18 3.04 -15.57
C PRO A 115 1.70 3.08 -15.30
N SER A 116 2.35 1.91 -15.28
CA SER A 116 3.80 1.69 -15.40
C SER A 116 4.73 2.36 -14.35
N SER A 117 5.97 1.87 -14.30
CA SER A 117 7.07 2.41 -13.48
C SER A 117 7.43 3.86 -13.82
N GLU A 118 7.08 4.35 -15.00
CA GLU A 118 7.31 5.74 -15.44
C GLU A 118 6.35 6.71 -14.73
N SER A 119 5.17 6.22 -14.33
CA SER A 119 4.30 6.95 -13.41
C SER A 119 4.92 7.12 -12.03
N LYS A 120 5.91 6.33 -11.58
CA LYS A 120 6.56 6.53 -10.26
C LYS A 120 7.37 7.82 -10.21
N GLU A 121 8.22 8.06 -11.21
CA GLU A 121 9.01 9.29 -11.31
C GLU A 121 8.06 10.48 -11.47
N ASN A 122 7.04 10.36 -12.33
CA ASN A 122 6.04 11.41 -12.56
C ASN A 122 5.13 11.64 -11.34
N TYR A 123 4.86 10.62 -10.53
CA TYR A 123 4.02 10.73 -9.32
C TYR A 123 4.82 11.29 -8.15
N LYS A 124 6.07 10.84 -8.00
CA LYS A 124 7.04 11.47 -7.09
C LYS A 124 7.22 12.94 -7.49
N ASN A 125 7.37 13.22 -8.78
CA ASN A 125 7.46 14.56 -9.34
C ASN A 125 6.16 15.35 -9.25
N SER A 126 4.98 14.72 -9.18
CA SER A 126 3.69 15.42 -9.01
C SER A 126 3.46 15.78 -7.55
N ILE A 127 3.79 14.89 -6.61
CA ILE A 127 3.93 15.20 -5.18
C ILE A 127 4.94 16.36 -5.02
N TYR A 128 6.07 16.31 -5.72
CA TYR A 128 7.03 17.41 -5.73
C TYR A 128 6.54 18.65 -6.46
N ALA A 129 5.67 18.54 -7.47
CA ALA A 129 5.11 19.69 -8.19
C ALA A 129 4.01 20.39 -7.38
N ILE A 130 3.24 19.65 -6.57
CA ILE A 130 2.36 20.22 -5.54
C ILE A 130 3.21 21.06 -4.57
N SER A 131 4.39 20.55 -4.19
CA SER A 131 5.42 21.26 -3.43
C SER A 131 6.24 22.29 -4.24
N ARG A 132 5.99 22.54 -5.53
CA ARG A 132 6.65 23.61 -6.29
C ARG A 132 5.89 24.94 -6.24
N GLY A 133 4.68 24.95 -5.67
CA GLY A 133 3.95 26.19 -5.38
C GLY A 133 4.61 27.02 -4.29
N GLU A 134 5.30 26.39 -3.34
CA GLU A 134 6.07 27.02 -2.25
C GLU A 134 7.29 26.15 -1.91
N PRO A 135 8.48 26.71 -1.57
CA PRO A 135 9.72 25.96 -1.32
C PRO A 135 9.71 25.19 0.01
N SER A 136 8.63 24.50 0.34
CA SER A 136 8.43 23.89 1.65
C SER A 136 9.08 22.51 1.74
N ILE A 137 9.57 22.19 2.94
CA ILE A 137 10.12 20.87 3.25
C ILE A 137 8.96 19.91 3.53
N VAL A 138 8.95 18.77 2.83
CA VAL A 138 7.95 17.72 3.01
C VAL A 138 8.50 16.63 3.91
N LEU A 139 7.90 16.46 5.09
CA LEU A 139 8.30 15.40 6.04
C LEU A 139 7.71 14.05 5.62
N GLU A 140 8.61 13.15 5.22
CA GLU A 140 8.29 11.86 4.60
C GLU A 140 8.17 10.73 5.63
N PHE A 141 9.08 10.62 6.61
CA PHE A 141 9.03 9.58 7.64
C PHE A 141 9.84 10.00 8.88
N PRO A 142 9.43 9.66 10.12
CA PRO A 142 8.17 9.02 10.51
C PRO A 142 6.93 9.87 10.21
N PHE A 143 5.83 9.21 9.85
CA PHE A 143 4.50 9.84 9.78
C PHE A 143 4.00 10.18 11.18
N SER A 144 2.98 11.04 11.22
CA SER A 144 2.25 11.24 12.47
C SER A 144 1.57 9.95 12.92
N GLY A 145 1.49 9.71 14.23
CA GLY A 145 0.84 8.55 14.83
C GLY A 145 1.76 7.62 15.62
N VAL A 146 1.35 6.37 15.80
CA VAL A 146 2.06 5.42 16.68
C VAL A 146 3.34 4.90 16.02
N TYR A 147 4.43 4.79 16.77
CA TYR A 147 5.72 4.27 16.32
C TYR A 147 6.26 3.21 17.30
N PRO A 148 6.85 2.09 16.84
CA PRO A 148 7.28 1.01 17.73
C PRO A 148 8.45 1.42 18.62
N SER A 149 8.34 1.14 19.92
CA SER A 149 9.40 1.46 20.90
C SER A 149 10.61 0.52 20.87
N GLU A 150 10.48 -0.66 20.25
CA GLU A 150 11.51 -1.70 20.27
C GLU A 150 12.47 -1.67 19.07
N VAL A 151 12.39 -0.65 18.21
CA VAL A 151 13.33 -0.54 17.10
C VAL A 151 14.74 -0.18 17.56
N ASP A 152 15.75 -0.73 16.88
CA ASP A 152 17.15 -0.41 17.12
C ASP A 152 17.56 0.93 16.47
N SER A 153 16.71 1.45 15.58
CA SER A 153 16.92 2.73 14.92
C SER A 153 15.62 3.36 14.44
N ILE A 154 15.57 4.69 14.41
CA ILE A 154 14.52 5.46 13.74
C ILE A 154 15.14 6.19 12.55
N GLU A 155 14.61 5.95 11.36
CA GLU A 155 14.93 6.76 10.18
C GLU A 155 14.03 7.99 10.15
N PHE A 156 14.63 9.14 9.88
CA PHE A 156 13.98 10.40 9.56
C PHE A 156 14.29 10.75 8.11
N SER A 157 13.29 11.00 7.28
CA SER A 157 13.46 11.39 5.89
C SER A 157 12.52 12.51 5.50
N TRP A 158 12.97 13.36 4.58
CA TRP A 158 12.19 14.48 4.05
C TRP A 158 12.53 14.69 2.59
N ALA A 159 11.65 15.38 1.88
CA ALA A 159 11.92 15.90 0.55
C ALA A 159 12.00 17.41 0.58
N HIS A 160 12.87 17.95 -0.27
CA HIS A 160 13.04 19.36 -0.48
C HIS A 160 13.71 19.59 -1.84
N ALA A 161 13.24 20.59 -2.59
CA ALA A 161 13.76 20.95 -3.91
C ALA A 161 15.09 21.73 -3.82
N CYS A 162 16.00 21.29 -2.97
CA CYS A 162 17.34 21.84 -2.86
C CYS A 162 18.37 20.72 -2.66
N ASP A 163 19.30 20.58 -3.59
CA ASP A 163 20.31 19.52 -3.58
C ASP A 163 21.61 19.95 -2.89
N THR A 164 21.80 21.25 -2.68
CA THR A 164 23.01 21.83 -2.06
C THR A 164 22.79 22.34 -0.63
N CYS A 165 21.55 22.34 -0.15
CA CYS A 165 21.19 22.89 1.16
C CYS A 165 21.73 22.06 2.33
N GLN A 166 22.02 22.75 3.43
CA GLN A 166 22.22 22.11 4.73
C GLN A 166 20.91 22.06 5.50
N TYR A 167 20.66 20.90 6.10
CA TYR A 167 19.47 20.65 6.89
C TYR A 167 19.80 20.52 8.36
N GLN A 168 18.88 20.98 9.20
CA GLN A 168 18.87 20.73 10.63
C GLN A 168 17.61 19.97 11.01
N LEU A 169 17.76 18.68 11.29
CA LEU A 169 16.74 17.84 11.89
C LEU A 169 16.64 18.17 13.38
N ASN A 170 15.44 18.47 13.86
CA ASN A 170 15.15 18.66 15.27
C ASN A 170 14.02 17.73 15.72
N VAL A 171 14.15 17.16 16.92
CA VAL A 171 13.12 16.35 17.58
C VAL A 171 12.90 16.89 18.97
N TYR A 172 11.64 17.14 19.31
CA TYR A 172 11.22 17.73 20.57
C TYR A 172 10.29 16.78 21.32
N ASN A 173 10.32 16.86 22.64
CA ASN A 173 9.25 16.29 23.45
C ASN A 173 8.00 17.17 23.31
N GLU A 174 6.85 16.55 23.06
CA GLU A 174 5.64 17.30 22.78
C GLU A 174 5.07 18.02 24.00
N ALA A 175 5.15 17.41 25.18
CA ALA A 175 4.59 17.96 26.41
C ALA A 175 5.46 19.11 26.96
N SER A 176 6.77 18.89 27.09
CA SER A 176 7.69 19.88 27.66
C SER A 176 8.23 20.89 26.64
N LYS A 177 8.00 20.67 25.33
CA LYS A 177 8.58 21.44 24.22
C LYS A 177 10.11 21.48 24.21
N THR A 178 10.77 20.61 24.97
CA THR A 178 12.23 20.57 25.05
C THR A 178 12.83 19.86 23.84
N LEU A 179 13.92 20.41 23.30
CA LEU A 179 14.71 19.76 22.26
C LEU A 179 15.37 18.50 22.83
N ILE A 180 15.07 17.34 22.24
CA ILE A 180 15.58 16.04 22.66
C ILE A 180 16.73 15.58 21.77
N PHE A 181 16.66 15.90 20.48
CA PHE A 181 17.68 15.52 19.52
C PHE A 181 17.81 16.57 18.42
N GLN A 182 19.04 16.83 17.98
CA GLN A 182 19.33 17.69 16.85
C GLN A 182 20.48 17.12 16.02
N LYS A 183 20.37 17.24 14.71
CA LYS A 183 21.44 16.86 13.78
C LYS A 183 21.48 17.77 12.56
N LYS A 184 22.67 18.29 12.26
CA LYS A 184 22.98 18.94 10.97
C LYS A 184 23.46 17.92 9.95
N THR A 185 22.99 18.02 8.70
CA THR A 185 23.31 17.10 7.61
C THR A 185 23.00 17.72 6.24
N SER A 186 23.76 17.37 5.20
CA SER A 186 23.42 17.67 3.80
C SER A 186 22.51 16.63 3.17
N GLN A 187 22.32 15.49 3.84
CA GLN A 187 21.47 14.40 3.36
C GLN A 187 20.01 14.64 3.75
N LYS A 188 19.09 14.34 2.83
CA LYS A 188 17.63 14.41 3.04
C LYS A 188 17.06 13.25 3.89
N LYS A 189 17.94 12.51 4.56
CA LYS A 189 17.61 11.41 5.46
C LYS A 189 18.66 11.28 6.56
N PHE A 190 18.24 10.80 7.72
CA PHE A 190 19.10 10.51 8.85
C PHE A 190 18.59 9.32 9.65
N LYS A 191 19.49 8.39 10.00
CA LYS A 191 19.16 7.21 10.81
C LYS A 191 19.70 7.38 12.22
N LEU A 192 18.80 7.59 13.19
CA LEU A 192 19.12 7.66 14.60
C LEU A 192 19.25 6.25 15.17
N LEU A 193 20.46 5.86 15.57
CA LEU A 193 20.72 4.60 16.26
C LEU A 193 20.43 4.72 17.76
N ASN A 194 20.05 3.60 18.40
CA ASN A 194 19.76 3.51 19.84
C ASN A 194 18.71 4.55 20.33
N PRO A 195 17.51 4.57 19.73
CA PRO A 195 16.47 5.56 20.04
C PRO A 195 16.03 5.56 21.52
N LYS A 196 16.19 4.45 22.23
CA LYS A 196 15.91 4.29 23.66
C LYS A 196 16.69 5.26 24.56
N LYS A 197 17.81 5.82 24.09
CA LYS A 197 18.57 6.87 24.81
C LYS A 197 17.83 8.21 24.84
N TYR A 198 17.01 8.49 23.82
CA TYR A 198 16.37 9.77 23.60
C TYR A 198 14.88 9.74 23.93
N PHE A 199 14.24 8.59 23.67
CA PHE A 199 12.79 8.48 23.72
C PHE A 199 12.32 7.46 24.76
N LYS A 200 11.27 7.84 25.48
CA LYS A 200 10.54 7.02 26.45
C LYS A 200 9.22 6.53 25.87
N VAL A 201 8.86 5.30 26.22
CA VAL A 201 7.58 4.65 25.90
C VAL A 201 6.41 5.48 26.40
N GLY A 202 5.33 5.55 25.62
CA GLY A 202 4.09 6.27 25.94
C GLY A 202 4.17 7.79 25.79
N MET A 203 5.35 8.33 25.51
CA MET A 203 5.54 9.77 25.32
C MET A 203 5.39 10.14 23.84
N SER A 204 4.87 11.35 23.61
CA SER A 204 4.73 11.95 22.29
C SER A 204 5.89 12.89 21.98
N TYR A 205 6.30 12.87 20.72
CA TYR A 205 7.38 13.70 20.18
C TYR A 205 6.91 14.32 18.87
N TYR A 206 7.44 15.49 18.55
CA TYR A 206 7.31 16.03 17.21
C TYR A 206 8.69 16.32 16.64
N TRP A 207 8.79 16.22 15.33
CA TRP A 207 10.04 16.47 14.62
C TRP A 207 9.79 17.38 13.43
N ASN A 208 10.81 18.15 13.09
CA ASN A 208 10.83 19.06 11.96
C ASN A 208 12.23 19.12 11.36
N VAL A 209 12.32 19.74 10.19
CA VAL A 209 13.57 20.00 9.51
C VAL A 209 13.58 21.45 9.08
N VAL A 210 14.73 22.11 9.26
CA VAL A 210 14.97 23.48 8.78
C VAL A 210 16.09 23.43 7.75
N SER A 211 15.94 24.16 6.64
CA SER A 211 17.00 24.34 5.63
C SER A 211 17.69 25.68 5.85
N ASP A 212 18.96 25.80 5.49
CA ASP A 212 19.64 27.10 5.42
C ASP A 212 19.01 28.05 4.38
N SER A 213 18.33 27.50 3.38
CA SER A 213 17.61 28.24 2.32
C SER A 213 16.19 28.69 2.71
N THR A 214 15.58 28.08 3.74
CA THR A 214 14.19 28.38 4.16
C THR A 214 14.19 28.71 5.65
N ARG A 215 13.93 29.98 5.98
CA ARG A 215 14.00 30.46 7.37
C ARG A 215 12.78 30.08 8.22
N GLU A 216 11.72 29.54 7.63
CA GLU A 216 10.49 29.18 8.34
C GLU A 216 10.28 27.67 8.42
N VAL A 217 9.82 27.22 9.58
CA VAL A 217 9.51 25.82 9.88
C VAL A 217 8.03 25.60 9.64
N GLU A 218 7.65 25.27 8.42
CA GLU A 218 6.23 25.14 8.07
C GLU A 218 5.61 23.80 8.45
N SER A 219 6.40 22.72 8.60
CA SER A 219 5.86 21.37 8.79
C SER A 219 6.49 20.63 9.98
N SER A 220 5.64 19.92 10.73
CA SER A 220 6.06 18.99 11.78
C SER A 220 5.18 17.73 11.78
N ASN A 221 5.80 16.58 12.02
CA ASN A 221 5.09 15.31 12.22
C ASN A 221 5.19 14.91 13.69
N ARG A 222 4.13 14.32 14.23
CA ARG A 222 4.02 13.92 15.65
C ARG A 222 3.96 12.41 15.80
N PHE A 223 4.91 11.80 16.50
CA PHE A 223 4.86 10.36 16.77
C PHE A 223 4.83 10.02 18.26
N ILE A 224 4.15 8.93 18.58
CA ILE A 224 4.02 8.41 19.95
C ILE A 224 4.69 7.05 20.02
N LEU A 225 5.60 6.85 20.98
CA LEU A 225 6.20 5.53 21.17
C LEU A 225 5.22 4.56 21.83
N SER A 226 4.94 3.45 21.16
CA SER A 226 4.01 2.43 21.65
C SER A 226 4.56 1.63 22.83
N ALA A 227 3.65 0.95 23.52
CA ALA A 227 4.01 -0.03 24.53
C ALA A 227 4.88 -1.15 23.93
N LYS A 228 5.74 -1.73 24.77
CA LYS A 228 6.60 -2.86 24.38
C LYS A 228 5.74 -4.01 23.84
N GLY A 229 6.14 -4.61 22.72
CA GLY A 229 5.46 -5.72 22.07
C GLY A 229 4.22 -5.35 21.24
N ASP A 230 3.76 -4.09 21.28
CA ASP A 230 2.54 -3.66 20.58
C ASP A 230 2.59 -3.91 19.07
N TYR A 231 3.73 -3.61 18.44
CA TYR A 231 3.93 -3.84 17.01
C TYR A 231 3.80 -5.32 16.63
N LEU A 232 4.51 -6.20 17.34
CA LEU A 232 4.49 -7.64 17.06
C LEU A 232 3.12 -8.26 17.37
N LYS A 233 2.46 -7.81 18.45
CA LYS A 233 1.11 -8.25 18.81
C LYS A 233 0.10 -7.86 17.73
N THR A 234 0.15 -6.62 17.25
CA THR A 234 -0.71 -6.10 16.20
C THR A 234 -0.52 -6.89 14.90
N LEU A 235 0.72 -7.06 14.46
CA LEU A 235 1.04 -7.86 13.26
C LEU A 235 0.56 -9.31 13.40
N SER A 236 0.80 -9.93 14.55
CA SER A 236 0.41 -11.32 14.80
C SER A 236 -1.10 -11.50 14.78
N GLY A 237 -1.87 -10.53 15.31
CA GLY A 237 -3.33 -10.52 15.24
C GLY A 237 -3.82 -10.56 13.79
N ILE A 238 -3.39 -9.59 12.99
CA ILE A 238 -3.77 -9.49 11.56
C ILE A 238 -3.35 -10.76 10.80
N GLN A 239 -2.14 -11.27 11.03
CA GLN A 239 -1.65 -12.47 10.36
C GLN A 239 -2.46 -13.73 10.71
N ASN A 240 -2.92 -13.85 11.96
CA ASN A 240 -3.77 -14.95 12.39
C ASN A 240 -5.16 -14.87 11.76
N ASP A 241 -5.72 -13.67 11.64
CA ASP A 241 -7.02 -13.46 10.99
C ASP A 241 -6.95 -13.83 9.51
N ILE A 242 -5.90 -13.41 8.81
CA ILE A 242 -5.64 -13.80 7.42
C ILE A 242 -5.47 -15.32 7.31
N LYS A 243 -4.61 -15.93 8.15
CA LYS A 243 -4.34 -17.37 8.09
C LYS A 243 -5.62 -18.19 8.24
N THR A 244 -6.53 -17.72 9.09
CA THR A 244 -7.78 -18.44 9.36
C THR A 244 -8.83 -18.20 8.28
N SER A 245 -8.85 -17.03 7.64
CA SER A 245 -9.91 -16.66 6.68
C SER A 245 -9.52 -16.92 5.22
N LEU A 246 -8.23 -16.80 4.90
CA LEU A 246 -7.65 -16.99 3.56
C LEU A 246 -6.44 -17.93 3.65
N PRO A 247 -6.67 -19.23 3.92
CA PRO A 247 -5.58 -20.20 3.97
C PRO A 247 -4.90 -20.30 2.60
N LYS A 248 -3.56 -20.29 2.61
CA LYS A 248 -2.70 -20.36 1.41
C LYS A 248 -2.76 -19.11 0.50
N ILE A 249 -2.96 -17.93 1.07
CA ILE A 249 -2.73 -16.67 0.36
C ILE A 249 -1.24 -16.47 0.04
N SER A 250 -0.93 -15.93 -1.14
CA SER A 250 0.45 -15.60 -1.49
C SER A 250 0.94 -14.35 -0.73
N TYR A 251 2.25 -14.13 -0.73
CA TYR A 251 2.86 -13.14 0.14
C TYR A 251 2.64 -11.68 -0.31
N ILE A 252 2.49 -11.39 -1.61
CA ILE A 252 2.23 -10.03 -2.12
C ILE A 252 0.84 -9.54 -1.67
N PRO A 253 -0.27 -10.24 -1.97
CA PRO A 253 -1.60 -9.84 -1.50
C PRO A 253 -1.70 -9.81 0.02
N LYS A 254 -1.07 -10.77 0.70
CA LYS A 254 -0.96 -10.76 2.17
C LYS A 254 -0.27 -9.50 2.68
N THR A 255 0.82 -9.07 2.03
CA THR A 255 1.59 -7.89 2.44
C THR A 255 0.77 -6.62 2.28
N LEU A 256 0.13 -6.43 1.12
CA LEU A 256 -0.69 -5.24 0.85
C LEU A 256 -1.89 -5.17 1.80
N PHE A 257 -2.53 -6.30 2.09
CA PHE A 257 -3.63 -6.34 3.04
C PHE A 257 -3.19 -6.01 4.47
N ILE A 258 -2.06 -6.55 4.95
CA ILE A 258 -1.51 -6.20 6.27
C ILE A 258 -1.23 -4.69 6.35
N MET A 259 -0.63 -4.11 5.31
CA MET A 259 -0.37 -2.66 5.27
C MET A 259 -1.67 -1.84 5.35
N ASN A 260 -2.72 -2.27 4.63
CA ASN A 260 -4.02 -1.62 4.69
C ASN A 260 -4.67 -1.72 6.07
N GLU A 261 -4.72 -2.92 6.66
CA GLU A 261 -5.30 -3.11 7.99
C GLU A 261 -4.59 -2.22 9.01
N LEU A 262 -3.25 -2.15 8.96
CA LEU A 262 -2.48 -1.23 9.79
C LEU A 262 -2.84 0.24 9.53
N LYS A 263 -3.02 0.67 8.28
CA LYS A 263 -3.51 2.02 7.97
C LYS A 263 -4.89 2.27 8.56
N THR A 264 -5.85 1.35 8.39
CA THR A 264 -7.21 1.51 8.94
C THR A 264 -7.24 1.58 10.46
N MET A 265 -6.23 1.01 11.12
CA MET A 265 -6.02 1.10 12.58
C MET A 265 -5.26 2.37 13.00
N ASP A 266 -5.01 3.31 12.09
CA ASP A 266 -4.15 4.49 12.33
C ASP A 266 -2.74 4.09 12.82
N ARG A 267 -2.14 3.11 12.14
CA ARG A 267 -0.79 2.59 12.38
C ARG A 267 0.07 2.70 11.13
N MET A 268 0.07 3.86 10.50
CA MET A 268 0.78 4.08 9.24
C MET A 268 2.30 3.80 9.35
N ASN A 269 2.94 4.22 10.45
CA ASN A 269 4.36 3.89 10.66
C ASN A 269 4.59 2.37 10.75
N TYR A 270 3.66 1.60 11.34
CA TYR A 270 3.77 0.14 11.38
C TYR A 270 3.65 -0.45 9.98
N ALA A 271 2.72 0.06 9.16
CA ALA A 271 2.56 -0.38 7.77
C ALA A 271 3.84 -0.20 6.96
N LEU A 272 4.50 0.96 7.09
CA LEU A 272 5.74 1.26 6.39
C LEU A 272 6.95 0.48 6.93
N LEU A 273 7.05 0.29 8.24
CA LEU A 273 8.11 -0.56 8.82
C LEU A 273 7.95 -2.02 8.40
N TYR A 274 6.70 -2.51 8.36
CA TYR A 274 6.40 -3.85 7.86
C TYR A 274 6.77 -3.97 6.38
N SER A 275 6.38 -3.03 5.53
CA SER A 275 6.70 -3.07 4.10
C SER A 275 8.21 -3.02 3.84
N ASN A 276 8.94 -2.19 4.59
CA ASN A 276 10.40 -2.13 4.50
C ASN A 276 11.06 -3.44 4.92
N HIS A 277 10.58 -4.08 5.98
CA HIS A 277 11.06 -5.40 6.37
C HIS A 277 10.83 -6.46 5.27
N ILE A 278 9.62 -6.48 4.69
CA ILE A 278 9.29 -7.42 3.60
C ILE A 278 10.16 -7.14 2.35
N LYS A 279 10.39 -5.88 1.98
CA LYS A 279 11.30 -5.52 0.87
C LYS A 279 12.73 -6.00 1.10
N LEU A 280 13.21 -6.02 2.34
CA LEU A 280 14.53 -6.57 2.68
C LEU A 280 14.59 -8.09 2.56
N LEU A 281 13.49 -8.80 2.84
CA LEU A 281 13.42 -10.25 2.67
C LEU A 281 13.34 -10.66 1.19
N TYR A 282 12.74 -9.83 0.33
CA TYR A 282 12.52 -10.12 -1.09
C TYR A 282 13.05 -9.01 -2.02
N PRO A 283 14.35 -8.67 -1.98
CA PRO A 283 14.89 -7.48 -2.64
C PRO A 283 14.87 -7.54 -4.18
N LYS A 284 14.68 -8.74 -4.76
CA LYS A 284 14.61 -8.95 -6.22
C LYS A 284 13.18 -8.96 -6.77
N ASP A 285 12.15 -8.98 -5.90
CA ASP A 285 10.77 -8.96 -6.36
C ASP A 285 10.33 -7.52 -6.65
N LYS A 286 10.45 -7.13 -7.91
CA LYS A 286 10.08 -5.78 -8.38
C LYS A 286 8.59 -5.48 -8.19
N ASN A 287 7.71 -6.48 -8.28
CA ASN A 287 6.27 -6.25 -8.13
C ASN A 287 5.95 -5.89 -6.68
N LEU A 288 6.47 -6.66 -5.72
CA LEU A 288 6.33 -6.35 -4.30
C LEU A 288 6.85 -4.94 -3.98
N VAL A 289 8.06 -4.60 -4.44
CA VAL A 289 8.66 -3.29 -4.20
C VAL A 289 7.78 -2.18 -4.78
N ASN A 290 7.34 -2.32 -6.04
CA ASN A 290 6.52 -1.31 -6.70
C ASN A 290 5.17 -1.11 -6.00
N LEU A 291 4.48 -2.18 -5.62
CA LEU A 291 3.16 -2.10 -4.99
C LEU A 291 3.28 -1.52 -3.56
N THR A 292 4.29 -1.92 -2.80
CA THR A 292 4.50 -1.37 -1.44
C THR A 292 4.97 0.10 -1.46
N ASP A 293 5.77 0.51 -2.45
CA ASP A 293 6.14 1.91 -2.65
C ASP A 293 4.94 2.77 -3.06
N ARG A 294 4.07 2.25 -3.94
CA ARG A 294 2.85 2.96 -4.35
C ARG A 294 1.98 3.31 -3.13
N PHE A 295 1.73 2.33 -2.26
CA PHE A 295 0.99 2.55 -1.02
C PHE A 295 1.56 3.73 -0.23
N TYR A 296 2.88 3.78 -0.05
CA TYR A 296 3.55 4.88 0.64
C TYR A 296 3.32 6.24 -0.03
N PHE A 297 3.43 6.31 -1.35
CA PHE A 297 3.26 7.57 -2.08
C PHE A 297 1.80 8.04 -2.13
N ASP A 298 0.84 7.13 -2.19
CA ASP A 298 -0.58 7.48 -2.13
C ASP A 298 -0.93 8.16 -0.80
N GLU A 299 -0.38 7.67 0.32
CA GLU A 299 -0.53 8.33 1.63
C GLU A 299 0.16 9.69 1.70
N LEU A 300 1.37 9.79 1.14
CA LEU A 300 2.10 11.06 1.11
C LEU A 300 1.33 12.12 0.30
N LYS A 301 0.71 11.72 -0.82
CA LYS A 301 -0.12 12.60 -1.64
C LYS A 301 -1.38 13.05 -0.91
N GLN A 302 -2.09 12.14 -0.23
CA GLN A 302 -3.27 12.49 0.58
C GLN A 302 -2.91 13.53 1.64
N LYS A 303 -1.82 13.29 2.38
CA LYS A 303 -1.32 14.21 3.40
C LYS A 303 -0.99 15.62 2.89
N LEU A 304 -0.57 15.76 1.64
CA LEU A 304 -0.23 17.06 1.04
C LEU A 304 -1.43 17.76 0.40
N ALA A 305 -2.56 17.06 0.24
CA ALA A 305 -3.80 17.63 -0.27
C ALA A 305 -4.70 18.19 0.84
N ASP A 306 -4.49 17.74 2.07
CA ASP A 306 -5.13 18.21 3.31
C ASP A 306 -4.39 19.42 3.91
#